data_AF-A0A0D8XWN3-F1
#
_entry.id   AF-A0A0D8XWN3-F1
#
_cell.length_a   1.000
_cell.length_b   1.000
_cell.length_c   1.000
_cell.angle_alpha   90.00
_cell.angle_beta   90.00
_cell.angle_gamma   90.00
#
_symmetry.space_group_name_H-M   'P 1'
#
loop_
_entity.id
_entity.type
_entity.pdbx_description
1 polymer ?
#
loop_
_entity_poly.entity_id
_entity_poly.type
_entity_poly.pdbx_seq_one_letter_code
_entity_poly.pdbx_strand_id
1 'polypeptide(L)'
;MKAWLVLACLIAVNNTFNIDTKNAVLHTMSSGYFGYSLDFYNEEKGMPVLVVGAPESESTNPGLRGIRRPGAVFICSVNKATCREVHIDKKRTCFMSLHRSNSNRRQLPFAFIYRPPK
;
A
#
# COMPACT_ATOMS: atom_id res chain seq x y z
N MET A 1 -3.07 -44.89 -23.61
CA MET A 1 -3.42 -44.37 -22.27
C MET A 1 -2.51 -43.22 -21.81
N LYS A 2 -1.18 -43.32 -21.92
CA LYS A 2 -0.24 -42.25 -21.49
C LYS A 2 -0.36 -40.92 -22.26
N ALA A 3 -0.58 -40.98 -23.58
CA ALA A 3 -0.72 -39.78 -24.41
C ALA A 3 -1.96 -38.93 -24.05
N TRP A 4 -3.03 -39.57 -23.58
CA TRP A 4 -4.26 -38.91 -23.14
C TRP A 4 -4.07 -38.18 -21.80
N LEU A 5 -3.28 -38.78 -20.88
CA LEU A 5 -2.87 -38.13 -19.64
C LEU A 5 -1.99 -36.90 -19.91
N VAL A 6 -1.06 -36.99 -20.85
CA VAL A 6 -0.21 -35.86 -21.27
C VAL A 6 -1.06 -34.75 -21.90
N LEU A 7 -2.01 -35.10 -22.77
CA LEU A 7 -2.91 -34.13 -23.40
C LEU A 7 -3.84 -33.45 -22.39
N ALA A 8 -4.38 -34.20 -21.42
CA ALA A 8 -5.20 -33.64 -20.34
C ALA A 8 -4.42 -32.68 -19.43
N CYS A 9 -3.15 -33.00 -19.11
CA CYS A 9 -2.27 -32.09 -18.39
C CYS A 9 -1.98 -30.80 -19.18
N LEU A 10 -1.78 -30.89 -20.50
CA LEU A 10 -1.54 -29.73 -21.38
C LEU A 10 -2.77 -28.82 -21.52
N ILE A 11 -3.99 -29.37 -21.41
CA ILE A 11 -5.22 -28.57 -21.44
C ILE A 11 -5.46 -27.86 -20.10
N ALA A 12 -5.06 -28.47 -18.98
CA ALA A 12 -5.20 -27.89 -17.64
C ALA A 12 -4.30 -26.67 -17.39
N VAL A 13 -3.14 -26.57 -18.05
CA VAL A 13 -2.23 -25.41 -17.90
C VAL A 13 -2.66 -24.16 -18.66
N ASN A 14 -3.63 -24.25 -19.58
CA ASN A 14 -3.83 -23.18 -20.56
C ASN A 14 -4.74 -22.01 -20.15
N ASN A 15 -5.46 -22.03 -19.03
CA ASN A 15 -6.37 -20.91 -18.71
C ASN A 15 -6.63 -20.70 -17.22
N THR A 16 -5.59 -20.41 -16.44
CA THR A 16 -5.78 -20.02 -15.03
C THR A 16 -5.12 -18.67 -14.74
N PHE A 17 -5.64 -17.60 -15.33
CA PHE A 17 -5.42 -16.24 -14.83
C PHE A 17 -6.77 -15.51 -14.77
N ASN A 18 -7.36 -15.42 -13.58
CA ASN A 18 -8.67 -14.82 -13.32
C ASN A 18 -8.58 -13.33 -12.91
N ILE A 19 -7.51 -12.65 -13.31
CA ILE A 19 -7.31 -11.22 -13.02
C ILE A 19 -8.04 -10.40 -14.09
N ASP A 20 -9.00 -9.57 -13.66
CA ASP A 20 -9.69 -8.62 -14.54
C ASP A 20 -8.75 -7.47 -14.89
N THR A 21 -8.21 -7.50 -16.11
CA THR A 21 -7.34 -6.45 -16.66
C THR A 21 -8.12 -5.32 -17.33
N LYS A 22 -9.43 -5.47 -17.56
CA LYS A 22 -10.26 -4.48 -18.26
C LYS A 22 -10.89 -3.48 -17.29
N ASN A 23 -11.31 -3.92 -16.11
CA ASN A 23 -11.98 -3.08 -15.11
C ASN A 23 -11.14 -2.88 -13.85
N ALA A 24 -9.83 -2.68 -14.01
CA ALA A 24 -8.94 -2.40 -12.89
C ALA A 24 -9.25 -1.04 -12.25
N VAL A 25 -9.23 -0.97 -10.91
CA VAL A 25 -9.30 0.29 -10.18
C VAL A 25 -7.93 0.95 -10.19
N LEU A 26 -7.83 2.09 -10.87
CA LEU A 26 -6.57 2.82 -11.02
C LEU A 26 -6.46 3.97 -10.02
N HIS A 27 -5.41 3.94 -9.19
CA HIS A 27 -5.03 5.02 -8.30
C HIS A 27 -3.75 5.68 -8.81
N THR A 28 -3.76 7.00 -9.01
CA THR A 28 -2.62 7.76 -9.53
C THR A 28 -2.38 9.03 -8.73
N MET A 29 -1.14 9.49 -8.73
CA MET A 29 -0.72 10.76 -8.15
C MET A 29 0.36 11.39 -9.02
N SER A 30 0.38 12.70 -9.10
CA SER A 30 1.27 13.44 -10.01
C SER A 30 2.75 13.37 -9.64
N SER A 31 3.09 13.09 -8.37
CA SER A 31 4.48 13.07 -7.89
C SER A 31 4.63 12.33 -6.56
N GLY A 32 5.87 12.13 -6.11
CA GLY A 32 6.17 11.61 -4.77
C GLY A 32 6.35 10.10 -4.65
N TYR A 33 6.54 9.40 -5.78
CA TYR A 33 6.64 7.94 -5.86
C TYR A 33 5.45 7.22 -5.21
N PHE A 34 4.24 7.71 -5.48
CA PHE A 34 3.01 7.04 -5.08
C PHE A 34 2.96 5.62 -5.66
N GLY A 35 2.79 4.63 -4.79
CA GLY A 35 2.89 3.21 -5.15
C GLY A 35 4.26 2.59 -4.91
N TYR A 36 5.19 3.31 -4.27
CA TYR A 36 6.51 2.77 -3.89
C TYR A 36 6.38 1.55 -2.97
N SER A 37 5.40 1.56 -2.07
CA SER A 37 5.02 0.43 -1.23
C SER A 37 3.51 0.30 -1.15
N LEU A 38 3.01 -0.94 -1.07
CA LEU A 38 1.60 -1.28 -1.06
C LEU A 38 1.32 -2.34 0.00
N ASP A 39 0.19 -2.23 0.70
CA ASP A 39 -0.32 -3.26 1.60
C ASP A 39 -1.86 -3.21 1.69
N PHE A 40 -2.50 -4.31 2.08
CA PHE A 40 -3.93 -4.33 2.37
C PHE A 40 -4.17 -4.23 3.88
N TYR A 41 -5.09 -3.35 4.25
CA TYR A 41 -5.56 -3.25 5.63
C TYR A 41 -7.02 -3.65 5.75
N ASN A 42 -7.28 -4.65 6.59
CA ASN A 42 -8.63 -5.09 6.93
C ASN A 42 -9.15 -4.27 8.11
N GLU A 43 -10.09 -3.36 7.84
CA GLU A 43 -10.83 -2.67 8.90
C GLU A 43 -11.72 -3.67 9.66
N GLU A 44 -11.84 -3.51 10.99
CA GLU A 44 -12.61 -4.46 11.84
C GLU A 44 -14.09 -4.57 11.45
N LYS A 45 -14.64 -3.51 10.85
CA LYS A 45 -16.02 -3.42 10.36
C LYS A 45 -16.03 -2.62 9.06
N GLY A 46 -15.56 -3.21 7.97
CA GLY A 46 -15.52 -2.51 6.69
C GLY A 46 -15.00 -3.35 5.54
N MET A 47 -15.02 -2.74 4.35
CA MET A 47 -14.30 -3.28 3.20
C MET A 47 -12.79 -3.13 3.44
N PRO A 48 -11.96 -4.08 2.95
CA PRO A 48 -10.52 -3.91 2.97
C PRO A 48 -10.14 -2.63 2.22
N VAL A 49 -9.10 -1.97 2.69
CA VAL A 49 -8.54 -0.78 2.05
C VAL A 49 -7.13 -1.05 1.57
N LEU A 50 -6.74 -0.40 0.48
CA LEU A 50 -5.38 -0.41 -0.02
C LEU A 50 -4.59 0.70 0.65
N VAL A 51 -3.46 0.38 1.27
CA VAL A 51 -2.53 1.37 1.81
C VAL A 51 -1.40 1.57 0.82
N VAL A 52 -1.10 2.83 0.51
CA VAL A 52 -0.13 3.22 -0.50
C VAL A 52 0.88 4.19 0.11
N GLY A 53 2.17 3.83 0.02
CA GLY A 53 3.27 4.70 0.37
C GLY A 53 3.70 5.62 -0.78
N ALA A 54 4.00 6.88 -0.44
CA ALA A 54 4.59 7.86 -1.35
C ALA A 54 5.73 8.59 -0.63
N PRO A 55 6.97 8.05 -0.65
CA PRO A 55 8.07 8.53 0.21
C PRO A 55 8.57 9.94 -0.12
N GLU A 56 8.29 10.46 -1.33
CA GLU A 56 8.70 11.81 -1.74
C GLU A 56 7.51 12.78 -1.92
N SER A 57 6.31 12.40 -1.48
CA SER A 57 5.16 13.29 -1.62
C SER A 57 5.22 14.45 -0.64
N GLU A 58 4.64 15.59 -1.06
CA GLU A 58 4.24 16.61 -0.10
C GLU A 58 3.11 16.07 0.80
N SER A 59 3.07 16.53 2.04
CA SER A 59 2.12 16.06 3.05
C SER A 59 1.21 17.21 3.49
N THR A 60 -0.10 16.94 3.60
CA THR A 60 -1.06 17.91 4.15
C THR A 60 -1.03 17.98 5.67
N ASN A 61 -0.29 17.08 6.34
CA ASN A 61 -0.11 17.08 7.79
C ASN A 61 0.44 18.42 8.29
N PRO A 62 -0.32 19.18 9.12
CA PRO A 62 0.16 20.43 9.70
C PRO A 62 1.44 20.30 10.53
N GLY A 63 1.70 19.12 11.10
CA GLY A 63 2.89 18.84 11.90
C GLY A 63 4.20 18.77 11.11
N LEU A 64 4.11 18.60 9.78
CA LEU A 64 5.24 18.49 8.85
C LEU A 64 5.40 19.75 7.99
N ARG A 65 4.68 20.84 8.30
CA ARG A 65 4.79 22.11 7.58
C ARG A 65 6.23 22.60 7.56
N GLY A 66 6.70 23.00 6.37
CA GLY A 66 8.05 23.51 6.15
C GLY A 66 9.10 22.44 5.87
N ILE A 67 8.77 21.16 5.97
CA ILE A 67 9.64 20.06 5.51
C ILE A 67 9.31 19.80 4.04
N ARG A 68 10.32 19.83 3.17
CA ARG A 68 10.14 19.54 1.75
C ARG A 68 10.09 18.03 1.52
N ARG A 69 9.06 17.53 0.83
CA ARG A 69 8.88 16.10 0.51
C ARG A 69 9.06 15.18 1.73
N PRO A 70 8.32 15.37 2.82
CA PRO A 70 8.44 14.54 4.02
C PRO A 70 7.96 13.10 3.79
N GLY A 71 7.24 12.85 2.68
CA GLY A 71 6.56 11.60 2.39
C GLY A 71 5.19 11.54 3.06
N ALA A 72 4.30 10.73 2.50
CA ALA A 72 2.97 10.51 3.05
C ALA A 72 2.45 9.08 2.79
N VAL A 73 1.37 8.76 3.49
CA VAL A 73 0.63 7.49 3.38
C VAL A 73 -0.77 7.79 2.95
N PHE A 74 -1.27 7.00 2.01
CA PHE A 74 -2.62 7.12 1.51
C PHE A 74 -3.40 5.83 1.80
N ILE A 75 -4.64 5.99 2.24
CA ILE A 75 -5.63 4.92 2.25
C ILE A 75 -6.50 5.10 1.01
N CYS A 76 -6.57 4.07 0.19
CA CYS A 76 -7.30 4.02 -1.07
C CYS A 76 -8.40 2.97 -1.01
N SER A 77 -9.55 3.27 -1.63
CA SER A 77 -10.63 2.30 -1.78
C SER A 77 -10.24 1.22 -2.78
N VAL A 78 -10.59 -0.03 -2.49
CA VAL A 78 -10.40 -1.15 -3.42
C VAL A 78 -11.44 -1.18 -4.56
N ASN A 79 -12.57 -0.49 -4.39
CA ASN A 79 -13.70 -0.52 -5.34
C ASN A 79 -13.88 0.79 -6.12
N LYS A 80 -13.25 1.87 -5.67
CA LYS A 80 -13.39 3.21 -6.26
C LYS A 80 -12.02 3.85 -6.38
N ALA A 81 -11.81 4.66 -7.40
CA ALA A 81 -10.58 5.43 -7.62
C ALA A 81 -10.50 6.64 -6.65
N THR A 82 -10.56 6.38 -5.34
CA THR A 82 -10.51 7.39 -4.28
C THR A 82 -9.45 7.04 -3.26
N CYS A 83 -8.57 8.01 -2.97
CA CYS A 83 -7.53 7.93 -1.95
C CYS A 83 -7.59 9.14 -1.01
N ARG A 84 -7.22 8.94 0.25
CA ARG A 84 -7.05 10.02 1.24
C ARG A 84 -5.74 9.84 1.99
N GLU A 85 -5.05 10.94 2.27
CA GLU A 85 -3.87 10.93 3.12
C GLU A 85 -4.24 10.53 4.55
N VAL A 86 -3.36 9.78 5.21
CA VAL A 86 -3.45 9.46 6.63
C VAL A 86 -2.28 10.09 7.36
N HIS A 87 -2.60 10.92 8.34
CA HIS A 87 -1.60 11.53 9.20
C HIS A 87 -1.19 10.53 10.28
N ILE A 88 -0.09 9.81 10.03
CA ILE A 88 0.51 8.89 11.01
C ILE A 88 1.27 9.71 12.05
N ASP A 89 0.60 9.89 13.18
CA ASP A 89 1.02 10.52 14.43
C ASP A 89 1.39 12.03 14.41
N LYS A 90 0.99 12.72 15.48
CA LYS A 90 0.96 14.19 15.63
C LYS A 90 2.20 14.78 16.31
N LYS A 91 3.21 13.97 16.61
CA LYS A 91 4.43 14.41 17.31
C LYS A 91 5.61 14.47 16.37
N ARG A 92 6.35 15.58 16.44
CA ARG A 92 7.63 15.85 15.77
C ARG A 92 8.76 14.92 16.26
N THR A 93 8.55 13.62 16.25
CA THR A 93 9.57 12.64 16.63
C THR A 93 9.78 11.70 15.46
N CYS A 94 10.99 11.75 14.89
CA CYS A 94 11.46 10.81 13.88
C CYS A 94 11.17 9.38 14.33
N PHE A 95 10.49 8.61 13.49
CA PHE A 95 10.02 7.26 13.78
C PHE A 95 11.22 6.32 13.91
N MET A 96 11.68 6.08 15.14
CA MET A 96 12.60 4.97 15.46
C MET A 96 11.81 3.66 15.45
N SER A 97 12.41 2.65 14.82
CA SER A 97 11.92 1.28 14.62
C SER A 97 11.03 0.74 15.74
N LEU A 98 9.77 0.38 15.42
CA LEU A 98 8.98 -0.52 16.24
C LEU A 98 9.42 -1.97 15.98
N HIS A 99 10.57 -2.34 16.54
CA HIS A 99 10.78 -3.72 16.97
C HIS A 99 10.17 -3.83 18.37
N ARG A 100 8.86 -4.07 18.46
CA ARG A 100 8.28 -4.53 19.73
C ARG A 100 7.15 -5.52 19.51
N SER A 101 7.49 -6.78 19.75
CA SER A 101 6.57 -7.86 20.09
C SER A 101 5.60 -7.38 21.18
N ASN A 102 4.37 -7.04 20.79
CA ASN A 102 3.23 -7.07 21.69
C ASN A 102 1.93 -7.32 20.91
N SER A 103 1.33 -8.48 21.16
CA SER A 103 0.26 -9.16 20.42
C SER A 103 -1.13 -8.49 20.51
N ASN A 104 -1.26 -7.22 20.93
CA ASN A 104 -2.59 -6.66 21.18
C ASN A 104 -2.76 -5.15 20.96
N ARG A 105 -2.11 -4.59 19.93
CA ARG A 105 -2.54 -3.30 19.36
C ARG A 105 -2.26 -3.33 17.86
N ARG A 106 -3.32 -3.22 17.05
CA ARG A 106 -3.24 -3.13 15.58
C ARG A 106 -2.64 -1.78 15.19
N GLN A 107 -1.33 -1.66 15.35
CA GLN A 107 -0.55 -0.55 14.82
C GLN A 107 0.04 -1.02 13.49
N LEU A 108 -0.33 -0.33 12.41
CA LEU A 108 0.14 -0.61 11.06
C LEU A 108 1.69 -0.56 11.02
N PRO A 109 2.39 -1.63 10.61
CA PRO A 109 3.84 -1.64 10.55
C PRO A 109 4.32 -0.96 9.26
N PHE A 110 4.21 0.37 9.19
CA PHE A 110 4.81 1.13 8.08
C PHE A 110 6.18 1.67 8.49
N ALA A 111 7.25 1.07 7.96
CA ALA A 111 8.59 1.62 8.06
C ALA A 111 8.79 2.68 6.97
N PHE A 112 8.90 3.95 7.36
CA PHE A 112 9.30 5.04 6.46
C PHE A 112 10.81 5.18 6.49
N ILE A 113 11.47 5.03 5.33
CA ILE A 113 12.86 5.44 5.16
C ILE A 113 12.87 6.94 4.88
N TYR A 114 12.84 7.76 5.92
CA TYR A 114 13.17 9.18 5.78
C TYR A 114 14.68 9.31 5.58
N ARG A 115 15.11 9.77 4.41
CA ARG A 115 16.50 10.13 4.15
C ARG A 115 16.65 11.63 4.39
N PRO A 116 17.34 12.08 5.44
CA PRO A 116 17.59 13.51 5.63
C PRO A 116 18.47 14.04 4.48
N PRO A 117 18.25 15.30 4.03
CA PRO A 117 19.19 15.96 3.13
C PRO A 117 20.54 16.17 3.82
N LYS A 118 21.63 16.00 3.07
CA LYS A 118 23.00 16.31 3.50
C LYS A 118 23.20 17.81 3.64
#